data_AF-A0A7X6NZS8-F1
#
_entry.id   AF-A0A7X6NZS8-F1
#
_cell.length_a   1.000
_cell.length_b   1.000
_cell.length_c   1.000
_cell.angle_alpha   90.00
_cell.angle_beta   90.00
_cell.angle_gamma   90.00
#
_symmetry.space_group_name_H-M   'P 1'
#
loop_
_entity.id
_entity.type
_entity.pdbx_description
1 polymer ?
#
loop_
_entity_poly.entity_id
_entity_poly.type
_entity_poly.pdbx_seq_one_letter_code
_entity_poly.pdbx_strand_id
1 'polypeptide(L)' 'METLRFSCTECVKCNTDACSDCVVSFILSREPDDAVVLNLDEHRALRRLAAGGMLPGVRHESASEG' A
#
# COMPACT_ATOMS: atom_id res chain seq x y z
N MET A 1 -2.81 -2.51 24.50
CA MET A 1 -2.59 -2.33 23.05
C MET A 1 -3.06 -0.94 22.71
N GLU A 2 -2.15 -0.08 22.25
CA GLU A 2 -2.46 1.32 21.97
C GLU A 2 -2.82 1.45 20.49
N THR A 3 -3.93 2.12 20.18
CA THR A 3 -4.40 2.29 18.81
C THR A 3 -3.89 3.62 18.26
N LEU A 4 -3.06 3.55 17.23
CA LEU A 4 -2.63 4.73 16.48
C LEU A 4 -3.67 5.09 15.42
N ARG A 5 -4.29 6.26 15.54
CA ARG A 5 -5.29 6.78 14.58
C ARG A 5 -4.66 7.86 13.69
N PHE A 6 -4.78 7.67 12.39
CA PHE A 6 -4.44 8.68 11.38
C PHE A 6 -5.72 9.23 10.74
N SER A 7 -5.83 10.55 10.59
CA SER A 7 -6.95 11.23 9.94
C SER A 7 -6.43 12.33 9.01
N CYS A 8 -6.75 12.26 7.72
CA CYS A 8 -6.37 13.32 6.77
C CYS A 8 -7.10 14.64 7.04
N THR A 9 -8.30 14.62 7.62
CA THR A 9 -9.05 15.84 7.94
C THR A 9 -8.49 16.59 9.16
N GLU A 10 -7.77 15.89 10.04
CA GLU A 10 -7.12 16.46 11.24
C GLU A 10 -5.60 16.68 11.03
N CYS A 11 -5.07 16.38 9.83
CA CYS A 11 -3.66 16.53 9.51
C CYS A 11 -3.28 18.01 9.35
N VAL A 12 -2.18 18.45 9.97
CA VAL A 12 -1.67 19.84 9.87
C VAL A 12 -1.29 20.27 8.46
N LYS A 13 -1.08 19.31 7.55
CA LYS A 13 -0.77 19.54 6.13
C LYS A 13 -2.00 19.38 5.22
N CYS A 14 -3.19 19.19 5.78
CA CYS A 14 -4.43 19.05 5.02
C CYS A 14 -4.62 20.21 4.04
N ASN A 15 -5.03 19.90 2.80
CA ASN A 15 -5.25 20.85 1.70
C ASN A 15 -4.01 21.68 1.31
N THR A 16 -2.81 21.12 1.47
CA THR A 16 -1.57 21.70 0.93
C THR A 16 -0.98 20.79 -0.14
N ASP A 17 0.00 21.29 -0.89
CA ASP A 17 0.71 20.52 -1.93
C ASP A 17 1.38 19.25 -1.38
N ALA A 18 1.62 19.16 -0.07
CA ALA A 18 2.11 17.93 0.55
C ALA A 18 1.15 16.74 0.38
N CYS A 19 -0.15 16.98 0.15
CA CYS A 19 -1.13 15.92 -0.03
C CYS A 19 -0.98 15.17 -1.37
N SER A 20 -0.39 15.77 -2.41
CA SER A 20 -0.28 15.14 -3.73
C SER A 20 0.71 13.98 -3.80
N ASP A 21 1.64 13.93 -2.84
CA ASP A 21 2.64 12.85 -2.71
C ASP A 21 2.57 12.20 -1.30
N CYS A 22 1.43 12.34 -0.61
CA CYS A 22 1.27 11.80 0.73
C CYS A 22 0.85 10.32 0.68
N VAL A 23 1.68 9.44 1.26
CA VAL A 23 1.35 8.02 1.41
C VAL A 23 0.02 7.80 2.12
N VAL A 24 -0.31 8.61 3.14
CA VAL A 24 -1.54 8.46 3.96
C VAL A 24 -2.81 8.74 3.15
N SER A 25 -2.81 9.77 2.30
CA SER A 25 -3.93 10.02 1.37
C SER A 25 -4.16 8.80 0.48
N PHE A 26 -3.08 8.24 -0.09
CA PHE A 26 -3.16 7.02 -0.90
C PHE A 26 -3.67 5.80 -0.10
N ILE A 27 -3.35 5.69 1.19
CA ILE A 27 -3.90 4.62 2.04
C ILE A 27 -5.39 4.81 2.31
N LEU A 28 -5.82 6.03 2.61
CA LEU A 28 -7.21 6.30 3.02
C LEU A 28 -8.18 6.43 1.83
N SER A 29 -7.68 6.73 0.63
CA SER A 29 -8.50 6.87 -0.58
C SER A 29 -8.74 5.58 -1.34
N ARG A 30 -8.04 4.48 -1.00
CA ARG A 30 -8.27 3.18 -1.62
C ARG A 30 -9.45 2.48 -0.93
N GLU A 31 -10.33 1.85 -1.69
CA GLU A 31 -11.30 0.95 -1.10
C GLU A 31 -10.60 -0.35 -0.66
N PRO A 32 -11.04 -0.97 0.45
CA PRO A 32 -10.66 -2.34 0.71
C PRO A 32 -11.10 -3.15 -0.51
N ASP A 33 -10.15 -3.84 -1.15
CA ASP A 33 -10.29 -4.62 -2.41
C ASP A 33 -9.89 -3.93 -3.72
N ASP A 34 -9.43 -2.67 -3.69
CA ASP A 34 -8.83 -2.05 -4.89
C ASP A 34 -7.56 -2.79 -5.33
N ALA A 35 -7.56 -3.25 -6.59
CA ALA A 35 -6.42 -3.95 -7.18
C ALA A 35 -5.29 -2.97 -7.54
N VAL A 36 -4.06 -3.31 -7.13
CA VAL A 36 -2.86 -2.62 -7.60
C VAL A 36 -2.40 -3.27 -8.91
N VAL A 37 -2.48 -2.51 -10.00
CA VAL A 37 -2.00 -2.95 -11.31
C VAL A 37 -0.50 -2.72 -11.42
N LEU A 38 0.24 -3.79 -11.71
CA LEU A 38 1.69 -3.76 -11.90
C LEU A 38 2.02 -4.21 -13.32
N ASN A 39 3.00 -3.55 -13.93
CA ASN A 39 3.59 -4.06 -15.16
C ASN A 39 4.53 -5.25 -14.85
N LEU A 40 4.96 -5.93 -15.92
CA LEU A 40 5.76 -7.15 -15.78
C LEU A 40 7.13 -6.88 -15.12
N ASP A 41 7.75 -5.74 -15.39
CA ASP A 41 9.07 -5.41 -14.85
C ASP A 41 8.99 -4.99 -13.38
N GLU A 42 7.94 -4.27 -12.99
CA GLU A 42 7.60 -3.98 -11.59
C GLU A 42 7.38 -5.27 -10.80
N HIS A 43 6.57 -6.19 -11.34
CA HIS A 43 6.32 -7.48 -10.71
C HIS A 43 7.60 -8.30 -10.51
N ARG A 44 8.48 -8.31 -11.52
CA ARG A 44 9.80 -8.98 -11.43
C ARG A 44 10.69 -8.33 -10.38
N ALA A 45 10.71 -7.00 -10.29
CA ALA A 45 11.48 -6.28 -9.29
C ALA A 45 11.02 -6.64 -7.87
N LEU A 46 9.70 -6.60 -7.61
CA LEU A 46 9.13 -6.97 -6.31
C LEU A 46 9.48 -8.41 -5.92
N ARG A 47 9.40 -9.37 -6.86
CA ARG A 47 9.80 -10.76 -6.59
C ARG A 47 11.28 -10.90 -6.21
N ARG A 48 12.17 -10.16 -6.88
CA ARG A 48 13.62 -10.17 -6.56
C ARG A 48 13.89 -9.60 -5.17
N LEU A 49 13.23 -8.50 -4.82
CA LEU A 49 13.36 -7.87 -3.51
C LEU A 49 12.82 -8.78 -2.39
N ALA A 50 11.69 -9.43 -2.61
CA ALA A 50 11.14 -10.40 -1.66
C ALA A 50 12.08 -11.61 -1.47
N ALA A 51 12.65 -12.14 -2.56
CA ALA A 51 13.63 -13.23 -2.49
C ALA A 51 14.91 -12.85 -1.72
N GLY A 52 15.30 -11.57 -1.76
CA GLY A 52 16.40 -11.02 -0.97
C GLY A 52 16.05 -10.65 0.47
N GLY A 53 14.80 -10.88 0.91
CA GLY A 53 14.35 -10.53 2.27
C GLY A 53 14.11 -9.03 2.52
N MET A 54 14.09 -8.21 1.45
CA MET A 54 13.90 -6.76 1.55
C MET A 54 12.42 -6.36 1.59
N LEU A 55 11.53 -7.25 1.18
CA LEU A 55 10.09 -7.08 1.23
C LEU A 55 9.43 -8.29 1.91
N PRO A 56 8.29 -8.09 2.60
CA PRO A 56 7.44 -9.21 2.97
C PRO A 56 6.98 -9.94 1.70
N GLY A 57 6.95 -11.26 1.75
CA GLY A 57 6.35 -12.06 0.68
C GLY A 57 4.88 -11.69 0.47
N VAL A 58 4.34 -12.03 -0.71
CA VAL A 58 2.91 -11.88 -1.00
C VAL A 58 2.14 -12.71 0.04
N ARG A 59 1.36 -12.03 0.89
CA ARG A 59 0.55 -12.67 1.94
C ARG A 59 -0.81 -13.13 1.42
N HIS A 60 -1.21 -12.62 0.26
CA HIS A 60 -2.44 -13.03 -0.40
C HIS A 60 -2.20 -14.37 -1.09
N GLU A 61 -2.55 -15.45 -0.41
CA GLU A 61 -2.71 -16.76 -1.02
C GLU A 61 -4.07 -16.76 -1.72
N SER A 62 -4.09 -16.93 -3.03
CA SER A 62 -5.35 -17.22 -3.73
C SER A 62 -5.95 -18.46 -3.08
N ALA A 63 -7.17 -18.37 -2.56
CA ALA A 63 -7.93 -19.56 -2.20
C ALA A 63 -7.93 -20.44 -3.46
N SER A 64 -7.24 -21.57 -3.40
CA SER A 64 -7.26 -22.53 -4.49
C SER A 64 -8.71 -23.01 -4.59
N GLU A 65 -9.43 -22.51 -5.59
CA GLU A 65 -10.69 -23.11 -6.02
C GLU A 65 -10.35 -24.52 -6.52
N GLY A 66 -10.76 -25.52 -5.73
CA GLY A 66 -10.72 -26.94 -6.09
C GLY A 66 -11.98 -27.35 -6.83
#